data_AF-A0A2X1QHF4-F1
#
_entry.id   AF-A0A2X1QHF4-F1
#
_cell.length_a   1.000
_cell.length_b   1.000
_cell.length_c   1.000
_cell.angle_alpha   90.00
_cell.angle_beta   90.00
_cell.angle_gamma   90.00
#
_symmetry.space_group_name_H-M   'P 1'
#
loop_
_entity.id
_entity.type
_entity.pdbx_description
1 polymer ?
#
loop_
_entity_poly.entity_id
_entity_poly.type
_entity_poly.pdbx_seq_one_letter_code
_entity_poly.pdbx_strand_id
1 'polypeptide(L)'
;MLSLREGCPHQVWCTPEVHEDLSTGFPVFTMLQHWNGGLVHHPIAPQQPFTVDACPDLQFTAVPIASNAPPYSPYRDRPLPGHNVALFIENRRNGQTLFYAPGLGEPDETLLPWLQKADCLLIDGTVWQDDELQAAGVGRNTGRDMGHLALGDEHGMMALLASLPAKRKILIHINNTNPILNEQSPQRQALTQQGIEVSWDGMAITLQDTAC
;
A
#
# COMPACT_ATOMS: atom_id res chain seq x y z
N MET A 1 11.48 -11.15 -5.24
CA MET A 1 11.44 -12.55 -4.76
C MET A 1 12.42 -13.47 -5.47
N LEU A 2 12.48 -13.51 -6.81
CA LEU A 2 13.43 -14.39 -7.52
C LEU A 2 14.90 -14.11 -7.17
N SER A 3 15.26 -12.87 -6.83
CA SER A 3 16.58 -12.46 -6.36
C SER A 3 16.91 -12.91 -4.92
N LEU A 4 15.94 -13.46 -4.18
CA LEU A 4 16.09 -13.92 -2.79
C LEU A 4 16.25 -15.44 -2.68
N ARG A 5 16.24 -16.16 -3.80
CA ARG A 5 16.16 -17.62 -3.89
C ARG A 5 17.29 -18.35 -3.16
N GLU A 6 18.50 -17.79 -3.14
CA GLU A 6 19.66 -18.37 -2.46
C GLU A 6 19.50 -18.44 -0.93
N GLY A 7 18.57 -17.65 -0.37
CA GLY A 7 18.26 -17.63 1.06
C GLY A 7 17.04 -18.46 1.48
N CYS A 8 16.45 -19.25 0.58
CA CYS A 8 15.28 -20.07 0.92
C CYS A 8 15.61 -21.10 2.04
N PRO A 9 14.62 -21.48 2.88
CA PRO A 9 13.20 -21.16 2.77
C PRO A 9 12.80 -19.79 3.34
N HIS A 10 11.81 -19.14 2.71
CA HIS A 10 11.21 -17.88 3.18
C HIS A 10 9.77 -18.07 3.62
N GLN A 11 9.39 -17.46 4.75
CA GLN A 11 8.01 -17.41 5.22
C GLN A 11 7.27 -16.27 4.51
N VAL A 12 6.16 -16.56 3.83
CA VAL A 12 5.42 -15.60 3.00
C VAL A 12 3.95 -15.56 3.43
N TRP A 13 3.51 -14.40 3.90
CA TRP A 13 2.11 -14.14 4.24
C TRP A 13 1.41 -13.49 3.06
N CYS A 14 0.39 -14.16 2.54
CA CYS A 14 -0.50 -13.60 1.52
C CYS A 14 -1.86 -14.28 1.59
N THR A 15 -2.87 -13.62 1.02
CA THR A 15 -4.22 -14.18 0.91
C THR A 15 -4.20 -15.41 0.00
N PRO A 16 -5.19 -16.32 0.13
CA PRO A 16 -5.34 -17.46 -0.79
C PRO A 16 -5.37 -17.03 -2.26
N GLU A 17 -6.01 -15.92 -2.59
CA GLU A 17 -6.13 -15.38 -3.94
C GLU A 17 -4.78 -14.96 -4.52
N VAL A 18 -3.97 -14.23 -3.74
CA VAL A 18 -2.60 -13.87 -4.15
C VAL A 18 -1.72 -15.11 -4.27
N HIS A 19 -1.89 -16.10 -3.40
CA HIS A 19 -1.16 -17.36 -3.50
C HIS A 19 -1.53 -18.15 -4.77
N GLU A 20 -2.81 -18.16 -5.17
CA GLU A 20 -3.26 -18.77 -6.42
C GLU A 20 -2.63 -18.11 -7.63
N ASP A 21 -2.67 -16.77 -7.71
CA ASP A 21 -2.01 -15.99 -8.77
C ASP A 21 -0.51 -16.30 -8.84
N LEU A 22 0.15 -16.35 -7.68
CA LEU A 22 1.59 -16.62 -7.55
C LEU A 22 1.96 -18.11 -7.68
N SER A 23 0.98 -18.99 -7.89
CA SER A 23 1.17 -20.42 -8.16
C SER A 23 0.75 -20.83 -9.56
N THR A 24 0.02 -19.95 -10.27
CA THR A 24 -0.55 -20.24 -11.59
C THR A 24 -0.11 -19.20 -12.63
N GLY A 25 -0.76 -18.03 -12.70
CA GLY A 25 -0.52 -16.99 -13.72
C GLY A 25 0.89 -16.41 -13.67
N PHE A 26 1.46 -16.27 -12.48
CA PHE A 26 2.88 -15.96 -12.29
C PHE A 26 3.48 -16.89 -11.23
N PRO A 27 3.89 -18.11 -11.59
CA PRO A 27 4.04 -19.25 -10.67
C PRO A 27 5.33 -19.21 -9.83
N VAL A 28 5.56 -18.12 -9.09
CA VAL A 28 6.75 -17.90 -8.26
C VAL A 28 6.89 -18.94 -7.14
N PHE A 29 5.78 -19.36 -6.50
CA PHE A 29 5.81 -20.43 -5.48
C PHE A 29 6.32 -21.74 -6.10
N THR A 30 5.73 -22.14 -7.23
CA THR A 30 6.12 -23.35 -7.98
C THR A 30 7.57 -23.28 -8.44
N MET A 31 8.01 -22.14 -9.00
CA MET A 31 9.38 -21.96 -9.47
C MET A 31 10.40 -22.09 -8.33
N LEU A 32 10.13 -21.48 -7.17
CA LEU A 32 11.08 -21.42 -6.06
C LEU A 32 11.11 -22.68 -5.20
N GLN A 33 10.15 -23.61 -5.30
CA GLN A 33 10.20 -24.91 -4.63
C GLN A 33 11.52 -25.66 -4.87
N HIS A 34 12.15 -25.46 -6.03
CA HIS A 34 13.43 -26.07 -6.38
C HIS A 34 14.65 -25.47 -5.66
N TRP A 35 14.48 -24.40 -4.88
CA TRP A 35 15.54 -23.77 -4.06
C TRP A 35 15.29 -24.02 -2.58
N ASN A 36 15.88 -25.07 -2.02
CA ASN A 36 15.86 -25.39 -0.58
C ASN A 36 14.47 -25.26 0.08
N GLY A 37 13.42 -25.76 -0.58
CA GLY A 37 12.03 -25.71 -0.09
C GLY A 37 11.25 -24.45 -0.49
N GLY A 38 11.91 -23.41 -0.99
CA GLY A 38 11.27 -22.25 -1.61
C GLY A 38 10.50 -21.34 -0.65
N LEU A 39 9.27 -21.00 -1.03
CA LEU A 39 8.40 -20.12 -0.26
C LEU A 39 7.39 -20.94 0.54
N VAL A 40 7.30 -20.68 1.84
CA VAL A 40 6.33 -21.30 2.74
C VAL A 40 5.16 -20.35 2.91
N HIS A 41 3.99 -20.72 2.38
CA HIS A 41 2.79 -19.91 2.45
C HIS A 41 2.16 -19.94 3.84
N HIS A 42 1.91 -18.75 4.39
CA HIS A 42 1.08 -18.51 5.56
C HIS A 42 -0.19 -17.77 5.12
N PRO A 43 -1.35 -18.44 5.05
CA PRO A 43 -2.57 -17.79 4.60
C PRO A 43 -3.01 -16.73 5.60
N ILE A 44 -3.32 -15.54 5.10
CA ILE A 44 -3.95 -14.46 5.86
C ILE A 44 -5.38 -14.25 5.37
N ALA A 45 -6.31 -14.09 6.30
CA ALA A 45 -7.69 -13.77 5.99
C ALA A 45 -7.91 -12.26 6.20
N PRO A 46 -8.55 -11.55 5.25
CA PRO A 46 -8.84 -10.14 5.45
C PRO A 46 -9.69 -9.90 6.70
N GLN A 47 -9.44 -8.76 7.35
CA GLN A 47 -10.03 -8.32 8.62
C GLN A 47 -9.80 -9.25 9.82
N GLN A 48 -8.98 -10.30 9.66
CA GLN A 48 -8.54 -11.14 10.77
C GLN A 48 -7.11 -10.76 11.17
N PRO A 49 -6.86 -10.46 12.46
CA PRO A 49 -5.52 -10.18 12.94
C PRO A 49 -4.60 -11.40 12.83
N PHE A 50 -3.34 -11.16 12.51
CA PHE A 50 -2.28 -12.16 12.54
C PHE A 50 -0.97 -11.56 13.10
N THR A 51 -0.05 -12.43 13.50
CA THR A 51 1.28 -12.07 14.01
C THR A 51 2.36 -12.76 13.20
N VAL A 52 3.56 -12.21 13.25
CA VAL A 52 4.76 -12.81 12.64
C VAL A 52 5.78 -13.03 13.76
N ASP A 53 6.32 -14.24 13.86
CA ASP A 53 7.21 -14.64 14.97
C ASP A 53 8.47 -13.78 15.09
N ALA A 54 8.96 -13.23 13.97
CA ALA A 54 10.13 -12.34 13.95
C ALA A 54 9.85 -10.97 14.60
N CYS A 55 8.59 -10.58 14.75
CA CYS A 55 8.16 -9.32 15.36
C CYS A 55 6.88 -9.54 16.19
N PRO A 56 6.96 -10.28 17.31
CA PRO A 56 5.79 -10.75 18.06
C PRO A 56 4.97 -9.63 18.71
N ASP A 57 5.60 -8.47 18.88
CA ASP A 57 4.96 -7.26 19.41
C ASP A 57 4.10 -6.53 18.36
N LEU A 58 4.19 -6.91 17.08
CA LEU A 58 3.40 -6.33 16.00
C LEU A 58 2.22 -7.24 15.67
N GLN A 59 1.04 -6.65 15.62
CA GLN A 59 -0.17 -7.27 15.11
C GLN A 59 -0.54 -6.64 13.78
N PHE A 60 -0.82 -7.48 12.79
CA PHE A 60 -1.17 -7.08 11.44
C PHE A 60 -2.63 -7.41 11.18
N THR A 61 -3.34 -6.54 10.49
CA THR A 61 -4.67 -6.82 9.94
C THR A 61 -4.67 -6.42 8.47
N ALA A 62 -4.93 -7.38 7.59
CA ALA A 62 -5.11 -7.12 6.17
C ALA A 62 -6.50 -6.52 5.93
N VAL A 63 -6.58 -5.36 5.27
CA VAL A 63 -7.85 -4.69 4.96
C VAL A 63 -8.07 -4.74 3.46
N PRO A 64 -9.16 -5.36 2.96
CA PRO A 64 -9.46 -5.37 1.53
C PRO A 64 -9.51 -3.95 0.98
N ILE A 65 -8.94 -3.77 -0.22
CA ILE A 65 -9.04 -2.52 -0.96
C ILE A 65 -9.54 -2.82 -2.37
N ALA A 66 -10.42 -1.96 -2.87
CA ALA A 66 -10.93 -2.05 -4.23
C ALA A 66 -9.81 -1.73 -5.23
N SER A 67 -9.28 -2.76 -5.88
CA SER A 67 -8.33 -2.63 -6.98
C SER A 67 -8.40 -3.86 -7.88
N ASN A 68 -7.96 -3.70 -9.12
CA ASN A 68 -8.00 -4.76 -10.12
C ASN A 68 -6.90 -5.79 -9.86
N ALA A 69 -7.12 -7.03 -10.31
CA ALA A 69 -6.05 -8.03 -10.29
C ALA A 69 -5.00 -7.69 -11.37
N PRO A 70 -3.74 -8.14 -11.21
CA PRO A 70 -2.69 -7.92 -12.19
C PRO A 70 -3.07 -8.41 -13.61
N PRO A 71 -2.48 -7.85 -14.68
CA PRO A 71 -2.80 -8.27 -16.06
C PRO A 71 -2.59 -9.75 -16.38
N TYR A 72 -1.72 -10.45 -15.66
CA TYR A 72 -1.48 -11.88 -15.84
C TYR A 72 -2.49 -12.76 -15.09
N SER A 73 -3.26 -12.18 -14.17
CA SER A 73 -4.19 -12.93 -13.32
C SER A 73 -5.38 -13.43 -14.14
N PRO A 74 -5.82 -14.68 -13.95
CA PRO A 74 -7.09 -15.16 -14.49
C PRO A 74 -8.31 -14.39 -13.94
N TYR A 75 -8.15 -13.66 -12.84
CA TYR A 75 -9.17 -12.81 -12.22
C TYR A 75 -9.11 -11.34 -12.65
N ARG A 76 -8.37 -11.02 -13.71
CA ARG A 76 -8.35 -9.67 -14.28
C ARG A 76 -9.78 -9.21 -14.62
N ASP A 77 -10.10 -8.00 -14.18
CA ASP A 77 -11.43 -7.36 -14.29
C ASP A 77 -12.55 -8.07 -13.51
N ARG A 78 -12.19 -9.05 -12.65
CA ARG A 78 -13.09 -9.77 -11.73
C ARG A 78 -12.42 -9.95 -10.35
N PRO A 79 -11.92 -8.86 -9.72
CA PRO A 79 -11.15 -8.98 -8.50
C PRO A 79 -12.01 -9.51 -7.34
N LEU A 80 -11.50 -10.55 -6.67
CA LEU A 80 -11.95 -10.98 -5.35
C LEU A 80 -11.36 -10.09 -4.24
N PRO A 81 -12.02 -9.99 -3.07
CA PRO A 81 -11.57 -9.14 -1.96
C PRO A 81 -10.14 -9.40 -1.46
N GLY A 82 -9.60 -10.60 -1.65
CA GLY A 82 -8.25 -10.94 -1.22
C GLY A 82 -7.12 -10.55 -2.17
N HIS A 83 -7.39 -10.11 -3.40
CA HIS A 83 -6.30 -9.80 -4.35
C HIS A 83 -5.48 -8.57 -3.97
N ASN A 84 -6.13 -7.57 -3.36
CA ASN A 84 -5.49 -6.33 -2.98
C ASN A 84 -5.85 -6.02 -1.53
N VAL A 85 -4.84 -5.83 -0.70
CA VAL A 85 -5.01 -5.49 0.73
C VAL A 85 -4.09 -4.35 1.12
N ALA A 86 -4.61 -3.45 1.95
CA ALA A 86 -3.81 -2.59 2.78
C ALA A 86 -3.45 -3.32 4.09
N LEU A 87 -2.46 -2.81 4.82
CA LEU A 87 -2.08 -3.34 6.13
C LEU A 87 -2.31 -2.30 7.22
N PHE A 88 -3.13 -2.68 8.20
CA PHE A 88 -3.17 -1.99 9.49
C PHE A 88 -2.23 -2.72 10.45
N ILE A 89 -1.29 -1.98 11.04
CA ILE A 89 -0.21 -2.52 11.87
C ILE A 89 -0.29 -1.86 13.23
N GLU A 90 -0.43 -2.67 14.27
CA GLU A 90 -0.51 -2.24 15.67
C GLU A 90 0.74 -2.71 16.42
N ASN A 91 1.46 -1.77 17.03
CA ASN A 91 2.52 -2.11 17.97
C ASN A 91 1.92 -2.29 19.37
N ARG A 92 1.79 -3.54 19.80
CA ARG A 92 1.13 -3.92 21.06
C ARG A 92 1.86 -3.44 22.32
N ARG A 93 3.14 -3.03 22.21
CA ARG A 93 3.91 -2.51 23.34
C ARG A 93 3.58 -1.07 23.68
N ASN A 94 3.32 -0.24 22.67
CA ASN A 94 3.12 1.20 22.85
C ASN A 94 1.79 1.72 22.26
N GLY A 95 0.96 0.83 21.73
CA GLY A 95 -0.35 1.16 21.16
C GLY A 95 -0.31 1.94 19.85
N GLN A 96 0.87 2.26 19.31
CA GLN A 96 1.00 3.04 18.07
C GLN A 96 0.55 2.23 16.86
N THR A 97 -0.10 2.92 15.92
CA THR A 97 -0.73 2.30 14.76
C THR A 97 -0.28 2.92 13.43
N LEU A 98 -0.13 2.07 12.42
CA LEU A 98 0.22 2.44 11.05
C LEU A 98 -0.82 1.88 10.09
N PHE A 99 -1.32 2.70 9.17
CA PHE A 99 -2.04 2.22 8.00
C PHE A 99 -1.18 2.36 6.75
N TYR A 100 -0.85 1.24 6.13
CA TYR A 100 -0.06 1.15 4.92
C TYR A 100 -0.93 0.74 3.72
N ALA A 101 -1.14 1.67 2.80
CA ALA A 101 -1.94 1.46 1.59
C ALA A 101 -1.25 2.13 0.39
N PRO A 102 -0.23 1.48 -0.20
CA PRO A 102 0.56 2.06 -1.28
C PRO A 102 -0.18 2.15 -2.63
N GLY A 103 -1.23 1.35 -2.81
CA GLY A 103 -2.18 1.44 -3.90
C GLY A 103 -3.55 1.73 -3.32
N LEU A 104 -4.12 2.91 -3.56
CA LEU A 104 -5.40 3.28 -2.99
C LEU A 104 -6.26 4.10 -3.96
N GLY A 105 -7.40 3.53 -4.35
CA GLY A 105 -8.46 4.22 -5.08
C GLY A 105 -9.37 5.03 -4.15
N GLU A 106 -10.58 5.34 -4.62
CA GLU A 106 -11.58 6.02 -3.77
C GLU A 106 -11.87 5.17 -2.51
N PRO A 107 -11.70 5.72 -1.30
CA PRO A 107 -11.95 4.99 -0.06
C PRO A 107 -13.45 4.71 0.12
N ASP A 108 -13.78 3.50 0.54
CA ASP A 108 -15.16 3.11 0.85
C ASP A 108 -15.45 3.17 2.36
N GLU A 109 -16.70 2.86 2.73
CA GLU A 109 -17.15 2.82 4.13
C GLU A 109 -16.42 1.76 4.96
N THR A 110 -15.84 0.74 4.31
CA THR A 110 -15.07 -0.32 4.99
C THR A 110 -13.68 0.18 5.39
N LEU A 111 -13.08 1.02 4.54
CA LEU A 111 -11.72 1.51 4.70
C LEU A 111 -11.61 2.72 5.63
N LEU A 112 -12.58 3.65 5.58
CA LEU A 112 -12.58 4.89 6.36
C LEU A 112 -12.35 4.68 7.87
N PRO A 113 -12.97 3.70 8.54
CA PRO A 113 -12.71 3.42 9.95
C PRO A 113 -11.24 3.10 10.26
N TRP A 114 -10.55 2.40 9.36
CA TRP A 114 -9.12 2.05 9.53
C TRP A 114 -8.22 3.27 9.36
N LEU A 115 -8.52 4.11 8.37
CA LEU A 115 -7.84 5.39 8.16
C LEU A 115 -8.00 6.32 9.36
N GLN A 116 -9.19 6.35 9.97
CA GLN A 116 -9.47 7.15 11.17
C GLN A 116 -8.78 6.63 12.43
N LYS A 117 -8.56 5.31 12.53
CA LYS A 117 -7.93 4.67 13.69
C LYS A 117 -6.41 4.88 13.74
N ALA A 118 -5.76 5.09 12.60
CA ALA A 118 -4.31 5.09 12.50
C ALA A 118 -3.63 6.38 13.00
N ASP A 119 -2.54 6.23 13.76
CA ASP A 119 -1.68 7.35 14.18
C ASP A 119 -0.82 7.88 13.02
N CYS A 120 -0.38 6.97 12.15
CA CYS A 120 0.41 7.26 10.97
C CYS A 120 -0.23 6.65 9.72
N LEU A 121 -0.27 7.44 8.64
CA LEU A 121 -0.75 7.03 7.33
C LEU A 121 0.43 7.02 6.35
N LEU A 122 0.69 5.87 5.74
CA LEU A 122 1.64 5.69 4.63
C LEU A 122 0.86 5.24 3.39
N ILE A 123 0.48 6.21 2.56
CA ILE A 123 -0.61 6.10 1.59
C ILE A 123 -0.11 6.38 0.17
N ASP A 124 -0.82 5.85 -0.80
CA ASP A 124 -0.69 6.13 -2.23
C ASP A 124 -0.46 7.61 -2.55
N GLY A 125 0.59 7.86 -3.35
CA GLY A 125 0.94 9.15 -3.92
C GLY A 125 1.21 9.07 -5.41
N THR A 126 0.55 8.15 -6.11
CA THR A 126 0.90 7.75 -7.48
C THR A 126 0.83 8.90 -8.45
N VAL A 127 -0.32 9.59 -8.55
CA VAL A 127 -0.55 10.68 -9.50
C VAL A 127 -1.07 11.95 -8.82
N TRP A 128 -0.64 13.11 -9.29
CA TRP A 128 -1.12 14.41 -8.83
C TRP A 128 -2.49 14.78 -9.40
N GLN A 129 -2.74 14.43 -10.66
CA GLN A 129 -4.03 14.59 -11.34
C GLN A 129 -4.42 13.27 -11.99
N ASP A 130 -5.72 13.04 -12.17
CA ASP A 130 -6.23 11.79 -12.74
C ASP A 130 -5.71 11.53 -14.16
N ASP A 131 -5.49 12.56 -14.98
CA ASP A 131 -5.01 12.45 -16.36
C ASP A 131 -3.48 12.64 -16.51
N GLU A 132 -2.71 12.56 -15.42
CA GLU A 132 -1.26 12.90 -15.40
C GLU A 132 -0.44 12.17 -16.47
N LEU A 133 -0.68 10.87 -16.69
CA LEU A 133 0.03 10.08 -17.70
C LEU A 133 -0.27 10.55 -19.13
N GLN A 134 -1.49 11.03 -19.38
CA GLN A 134 -1.90 11.57 -20.67
C GLN A 134 -1.26 12.94 -20.89
N ALA A 135 -1.30 13.81 -19.87
CA ALA A 135 -0.66 15.12 -19.89
C ALA A 135 0.86 15.04 -20.09
N ALA A 136 1.50 14.03 -19.51
CA ALA A 136 2.93 13.74 -19.68
C ALA A 136 3.26 13.02 -21.02
N GLY A 137 2.26 12.56 -21.76
CA GLY A 137 2.45 11.86 -23.05
C GLY A 137 3.04 10.46 -22.94
N VAL A 138 2.99 9.83 -21.77
CA VAL A 138 3.61 8.52 -21.49
C VAL A 138 2.59 7.39 -21.33
N GLY A 139 1.30 7.68 -21.38
CA GLY A 139 0.24 6.69 -21.25
C GLY A 139 -1.13 7.20 -21.65
N ARG A 140 -2.12 6.29 -21.66
CA ARG A 140 -3.53 6.62 -21.94
C ARG A 140 -4.46 6.42 -20.73
N ASN A 141 -4.00 5.68 -19.72
CA ASN A 141 -4.80 5.36 -18.55
C ASN A 141 -4.86 6.57 -17.62
N THR A 142 -6.02 6.75 -16.98
CA THR A 142 -6.17 7.66 -15.84
C THR A 142 -5.70 7.01 -14.54
N GLY A 143 -5.56 7.80 -13.47
CA GLY A 143 -5.36 7.29 -12.11
C GLY A 143 -6.47 6.31 -11.72
N ARG A 144 -7.73 6.67 -11.99
CA ARG A 144 -8.89 5.81 -11.73
C ARG A 144 -8.84 4.49 -12.51
N ASP A 145 -8.42 4.49 -13.78
CA ASP A 145 -8.24 3.25 -14.56
C ASP A 145 -7.21 2.31 -13.94
N MET A 146 -6.23 2.87 -13.23
CA MET A 146 -5.18 2.15 -12.54
C MET A 146 -5.51 1.84 -11.07
N GLY A 147 -6.66 2.31 -10.56
CA GLY A 147 -7.06 2.12 -9.16
C GLY A 147 -6.37 3.07 -8.18
N HIS A 148 -6.00 4.27 -8.61
CA HIS A 148 -5.33 5.29 -7.80
C HIS A 148 -6.18 6.56 -7.68
N LEU A 149 -6.34 7.08 -6.46
CA LEU A 149 -6.96 8.36 -6.18
C LEU A 149 -5.94 9.49 -6.37
N ALA A 150 -6.22 10.41 -7.29
CA ALA A 150 -5.35 11.55 -7.55
C ALA A 150 -5.19 12.46 -6.33
N LEU A 151 -3.99 13.04 -6.16
CA LEU A 151 -3.67 13.84 -4.98
C LEU A 151 -4.39 15.19 -4.95
N GLY A 152 -4.31 15.94 -6.05
CA GLY A 152 -4.66 17.37 -6.12
C GLY A 152 -6.08 17.66 -6.61
N ASP A 153 -6.88 16.63 -6.88
CA ASP A 153 -8.29 16.79 -7.27
C ASP A 153 -9.12 17.33 -6.10
N GLU A 154 -10.26 17.98 -6.39
CA GLU A 154 -11.12 18.63 -5.36
C GLU A 154 -11.52 17.67 -4.22
N HIS A 155 -11.81 16.41 -4.57
CA HIS A 155 -12.13 15.33 -3.64
C HIS A 155 -11.01 14.27 -3.60
N GLY A 156 -9.78 14.68 -3.89
CA GLY A 156 -8.60 13.83 -3.99
C GLY A 156 -7.98 13.44 -2.65
N MET A 157 -6.84 12.76 -2.73
CA MET A 157 -6.13 12.24 -1.55
C MET A 157 -5.79 13.33 -0.54
N MET A 158 -5.42 14.54 -0.98
CA MET A 158 -5.10 15.64 -0.06
C MET A 158 -6.31 16.06 0.77
N ALA A 159 -7.49 16.17 0.15
CA ALA A 159 -8.73 16.51 0.86
C ALA A 159 -9.13 15.41 1.85
N LEU A 160 -9.00 14.13 1.46
CA LEU A 160 -9.20 13.00 2.34
C LEU A 160 -8.24 13.06 3.54
N LEU A 161 -6.95 13.19 3.30
CA LEU A 161 -5.92 13.26 4.34
C LEU A 161 -6.15 14.43 5.29
N ALA A 162 -6.59 15.59 4.81
CA ALA A 162 -6.91 16.74 5.65
C ALA A 162 -8.05 16.46 6.65
N SER A 163 -9.00 15.58 6.31
CA SER A 163 -10.12 15.20 7.18
C SER A 163 -9.75 14.19 8.28
N LEU A 164 -8.61 13.51 8.16
CA LEU A 164 -8.23 12.40 9.02
C LEU A 164 -7.41 12.85 10.25
N PRO A 165 -7.61 12.20 11.41
CA PRO A 165 -6.98 12.60 12.68
C PRO A 165 -5.52 12.17 12.83
N ALA A 166 -5.01 11.36 11.89
CA ALA A 166 -3.64 10.83 11.94
C ALA A 166 -2.61 11.96 12.14
N LYS A 167 -1.67 11.74 13.06
CA LYS A 167 -0.63 12.72 13.43
C LYS A 167 0.39 12.89 12.32
N ARG A 168 0.66 11.82 11.56
CA ARG A 168 1.66 11.79 10.50
C ARG A 168 1.07 11.22 9.21
N LYS A 169 1.27 11.91 8.09
CA LYS A 169 0.67 11.59 6.79
C LYS A 169 1.79 11.61 5.75
N ILE A 170 2.05 10.47 5.12
CA ILE A 170 3.20 10.26 4.25
C ILE A 170 2.72 9.61 2.95
N LEU A 171 3.10 10.21 1.82
CA LEU A 171 2.85 9.66 0.49
C LEU A 171 3.97 8.70 0.07
N ILE A 172 3.60 7.56 -0.51
CA ILE A 172 4.50 6.54 -1.06
C ILE A 172 3.98 6.04 -2.41
N HIS A 173 4.76 5.21 -3.12
CA HIS A 173 4.38 4.66 -4.42
C HIS A 173 4.11 5.77 -5.44
N ILE A 174 5.08 6.68 -5.57
CA ILE A 174 4.94 7.90 -6.37
C ILE A 174 5.39 7.60 -7.80
N ASN A 175 4.54 7.89 -8.79
CA ASN A 175 4.91 7.68 -10.17
C ASN A 175 5.97 8.71 -10.61
N ASN A 176 6.82 8.30 -11.57
CA ASN A 176 7.91 9.15 -12.08
C ASN A 176 7.42 10.46 -12.74
N THR A 177 6.16 10.51 -13.20
CA THR A 177 5.54 11.70 -13.79
C THR A 177 5.06 12.72 -12.76
N ASN A 178 4.99 12.34 -11.49
CA ASN A 178 4.31 13.15 -10.48
C ASN A 178 5.15 14.39 -10.11
N PRO A 179 4.61 15.62 -10.26
CA PRO A 179 5.35 16.85 -10.00
C PRO A 179 5.83 17.01 -8.55
N ILE A 180 5.30 16.23 -7.60
CA ILE A 180 5.75 16.27 -6.20
C ILE A 180 7.19 15.75 -6.02
N LEU A 181 7.71 15.01 -7.01
CA LEU A 181 9.12 14.58 -7.04
C LEU A 181 10.07 15.76 -7.27
N ASN A 182 9.61 16.83 -7.92
CA ASN A 182 10.34 18.09 -7.97
C ASN A 182 10.13 18.84 -6.65
N GLU A 183 11.16 18.91 -5.81
CA GLU A 183 11.10 19.54 -4.49
C GLU A 183 10.70 21.03 -4.51
N GLN A 184 10.92 21.70 -5.64
CA GLN A 184 10.63 23.12 -5.82
C GLN A 184 9.24 23.37 -6.42
N SER A 185 8.49 22.33 -6.76
CA SER A 185 7.18 22.47 -7.41
C SER A 185 6.14 23.08 -6.47
N PRO A 186 5.16 23.84 -7.00
CA PRO A 186 4.05 24.32 -6.19
C PRO A 186 3.24 23.16 -5.57
N GLN A 187 3.19 22.00 -6.22
CA GLN A 187 2.55 20.79 -5.71
C GLN A 187 3.25 20.27 -4.45
N ARG A 188 4.59 20.20 -4.46
CA ARG A 188 5.36 19.81 -3.27
C ARG A 188 5.18 20.82 -2.13
N GLN A 189 5.15 22.10 -2.44
CA GLN A 189 4.90 23.16 -1.46
C GLN A 189 3.49 23.04 -0.84
N ALA A 190 2.47 22.75 -1.65
CA ALA A 190 1.09 22.56 -1.19
C ALA A 190 0.97 21.39 -0.20
N LEU A 191 1.63 20.25 -0.48
CA LEU A 191 1.69 19.12 0.46
C LEU A 191 2.35 19.51 1.79
N THR A 192 3.49 20.21 1.71
CA THR A 192 4.23 20.66 2.89
C THR A 192 3.38 21.59 3.76
N GLN A 193 2.63 22.51 3.16
CA GLN A 193 1.73 23.42 3.86
C GLN A 193 0.60 22.70 4.61
N GLN A 194 0.17 21.53 4.12
CA GLN A 194 -0.84 20.68 4.76
C GLN A 194 -0.23 19.64 5.72
N GLY A 195 1.09 19.66 5.94
CA GLY A 195 1.77 18.68 6.79
C GLY A 195 1.79 17.27 6.21
N ILE A 196 1.68 17.13 4.88
CA ILE A 196 1.77 15.85 4.17
C ILE A 196 3.20 15.68 3.68
N GLU A 197 3.86 14.62 4.16
CA GLU A 197 5.23 14.27 3.77
C GLU A 197 5.25 13.47 2.47
N VAL A 198 6.35 13.57 1.73
CA VAL A 198 6.63 12.75 0.54
C VAL A 198 7.78 11.82 0.89
N SER A 199 7.56 10.50 0.81
CA SER A 199 8.59 9.51 1.12
C SER A 199 9.75 9.53 0.14
N TRP A 200 10.88 8.97 0.57
CA TRP A 200 12.12 8.86 -0.20
C TRP A 200 12.89 7.60 0.23
N ASP A 201 13.74 7.11 -0.65
CA ASP A 201 14.51 5.88 -0.43
C ASP A 201 15.49 6.05 0.74
N GLY A 202 15.28 5.30 1.81
CA GLY A 202 16.06 5.39 3.06
C GLY A 202 15.37 6.15 4.18
N MET A 203 14.15 6.66 3.96
CA MET A 203 13.35 7.29 5.01
C MET A 203 13.07 6.35 6.18
N ALA A 204 13.52 6.72 7.38
CA ALA A 204 13.20 6.01 8.61
C ALA A 204 11.95 6.63 9.27
N ILE A 205 10.93 5.80 9.50
CA ILE A 205 9.68 6.18 10.18
C ILE A 205 9.70 5.53 11.55
N THR A 206 9.72 6.35 12.60
CA THR A 206 9.60 5.87 13.99
C THR A 206 8.24 6.30 14.53
N LEU A 207 7.50 5.34 15.09
CA LEU A 207 6.22 5.59 15.75
C LEU A 207 6.41 5.49 17.26
N GLN A 208 6.38 6.65 17.91
CA GLN A 208 6.50 6.78 19.37
C GLN A 208 5.29 7.53 19.88
N ASP A 209 4.88 7.18 21.10
CA ASP A 209 3.85 7.95 21.76
C ASP A 209 4.43 9.32 22.13
N THR A 210 3.77 10.39 21.72
CA THR A 210 4.22 11.77 21.92
C THR A 210 3.88 12.31 23.32
N ALA A 211 3.38 11.44 24.21
CA ALA A 211 3.08 11.78 25.59
C ALA A 211 4.30 11.52 26.50
N CYS A 212 5.18 12.51 26.59
CA CYS A 212 6.12 12.70 27.69
C CYS A 212 6.19 14.20 28.01
#